data_AF-A0AAD8UJE6-F1
#
_entry.id   AF-A0AAD8UJE6-F1
#
_cell.length_a   1.000
_cell.length_b   1.000
_cell.length_c   1.000
_cell.angle_alpha   90.00
_cell.angle_beta   90.00
_cell.angle_gamma   90.00
#
_symmetry.space_group_name_H-M   'P 1'
#
loop_
_entity.id
_entity.type
_entity.pdbx_description
1 polymer ?
#
loop_
_entity_poly.entity_id
_entity_poly.type
_entity_poly.pdbx_seq_one_letter_code
_entity_poly.pdbx_strand_id
1 'polypeptide(L)'
;MAVHDFSKAQKAVFDDQHREFKDILRNKAGAEAGIPVKKFDVAISEFSWEQVPLADTQKALAEAIHLANDSKFSNIYEEFLNAPLSSEKEEARARDALCRAHGISTTSYRPRKDWELVRAAPFIALQADSYWKDSPEKVLLLASSLQDKGDNYAESGRARTMELAASESTGRLTELLSQYFELYDQSEAEVQARRARGTTYPWN
;
A
#
# COMPACT_ATOMS: atom_id res chain seq x y z
N MET A 1 6.66 16.82 -2.97
CA MET A 1 5.29 16.39 -2.61
C MET A 1 5.32 15.97 -1.16
N ALA A 2 4.51 16.58 -0.30
CA ALA A 2 4.48 16.25 1.12
C ALA A 2 3.85 14.86 1.29
N VAL A 3 4.66 13.91 1.74
CA VAL A 3 4.15 12.63 2.21
C VAL A 3 3.54 12.90 3.57
N HIS A 4 2.22 12.79 3.66
CA HIS A 4 1.50 13.03 4.88
C HIS A 4 1.38 11.73 5.65
N ASP A 5 2.13 11.62 6.75
CA ASP A 5 1.89 10.60 7.76
C ASP A 5 0.42 10.65 8.20
N PHE A 6 -0.27 9.52 8.10
CA PHE A 6 -1.56 9.35 8.77
C PHE A 6 -1.34 9.67 10.24
N SER A 7 -2.11 10.61 10.81
CA SER A 7 -2.07 10.77 12.25
C SER A 7 -2.48 9.43 12.90
N LYS A 8 -1.87 9.09 14.03
CA LYS A 8 -2.18 7.85 14.77
C LYS A 8 -3.68 7.69 15.02
N ALA A 9 -4.40 8.80 15.19
CA ALA A 9 -5.86 8.83 15.33
C ALA A 9 -6.61 8.45 14.04
N GLN A 10 -6.19 8.97 12.88
CA GLN A 10 -6.78 8.61 11.58
C GLN A 10 -6.56 7.13 11.24
N LYS A 11 -5.37 6.61 11.53
CA LYS A 11 -5.05 5.19 11.34
C LYS A 11 -5.90 4.27 12.21
N ALA A 12 -6.12 4.64 13.47
CA ALA A 12 -6.97 3.87 14.38
C ALA A 12 -8.44 3.83 13.91
N VAL A 13 -8.99 4.98 13.47
CA VAL A 13 -10.36 5.06 12.94
C VAL A 13 -10.52 4.22 11.67
N PHE A 14 -9.55 4.27 10.75
CA PHE A 14 -9.53 3.44 9.55
C PHE A 14 -9.48 1.94 9.88
N ASP A 15 -8.54 1.54 10.73
CA ASP A 15 -8.35 0.14 11.11
C ASP A 15 -9.58 -0.43 11.87
N ASP A 16 -10.26 0.40 12.68
CA ASP A 16 -11.47 0.01 13.40
C ASP A 16 -12.69 -0.08 12.48
N GLN A 17 -12.92 0.89 11.59
CA GLN A 17 -14.03 0.84 10.62
C GLN A 17 -13.87 -0.30 9.62
N HIS A 18 -12.65 -0.53 9.14
CA HIS A 18 -12.36 -1.61 8.19
C HIS A 18 -12.53 -2.98 8.85
N ARG A 19 -12.09 -3.14 10.10
CA ARG A 19 -12.31 -4.38 10.87
C ARG A 19 -13.79 -4.62 11.13
N GLU A 20 -14.52 -3.61 11.61
CA GLU A 20 -15.96 -3.71 11.87
C GLU A 20 -16.74 -4.12 10.63
N PHE A 21 -16.45 -3.51 9.47
CA PHE A 21 -17.14 -3.86 8.24
C PHE A 21 -16.84 -5.29 7.77
N LYS A 22 -15.59 -5.74 7.91
CA LYS A 22 -15.19 -7.12 7.59
C LYS A 22 -15.88 -8.14 8.48
N ASP A 23 -16.04 -7.83 9.76
CA ASP A 23 -16.71 -8.72 10.71
C ASP A 23 -18.21 -8.81 10.37
N ILE A 24 -18.86 -7.68 10.04
CA ILE A 24 -20.26 -7.69 9.58
C ILE A 24 -20.43 -8.48 8.28
N LEU A 25 -19.56 -8.26 7.30
CA LEU A 25 -19.55 -8.99 6.03
C LEU A 25 -19.41 -10.50 6.24
N ARG A 26 -18.44 -10.93 7.06
CA ARG A 26 -18.22 -12.34 7.37
C ARG A 26 -19.40 -12.97 8.11
N ASN A 27 -19.98 -12.23 9.05
CA ASN A 27 -21.09 -12.73 9.87
C ASN A 27 -22.41 -12.79 9.10
N LYS A 28 -22.69 -11.85 8.19
CA LYS A 28 -23.96 -11.79 7.45
C LYS A 28 -23.96 -12.56 6.14
N ALA A 29 -22.85 -12.58 5.39
CA ALA A 29 -22.80 -13.26 4.10
C ALA A 29 -22.41 -14.74 4.18
N GLY A 30 -22.07 -15.26 5.36
CA GLY A 30 -21.83 -16.69 5.58
C GLY A 30 -20.81 -17.30 4.60
N ALA A 31 -21.07 -18.51 4.09
CA ALA A 31 -20.20 -19.18 3.11
C ALA A 31 -20.15 -18.47 1.74
N GLU A 32 -21.15 -17.67 1.40
CA GLU A 32 -21.24 -16.92 0.12
C GLU A 32 -20.38 -15.64 0.14
N ALA A 33 -19.89 -15.24 1.32
CA ALA A 33 -19.07 -14.05 1.53
C ALA A 33 -17.66 -14.14 0.92
N GLY A 34 -17.13 -15.35 0.68
CA GLY A 34 -15.70 -15.55 0.47
C GLY A 34 -15.09 -14.76 -0.70
N ILE A 35 -15.78 -14.72 -1.84
CA ILE A 35 -15.32 -14.00 -3.04
C ILE A 35 -15.55 -12.48 -2.91
N PRO A 36 -16.76 -12.00 -2.55
CA PRO A 36 -17.00 -10.56 -2.35
C PRO A 36 -16.14 -9.93 -1.27
N VAL A 37 -15.93 -10.60 -0.13
CA VAL A 37 -15.07 -10.11 0.95
C VAL A 37 -13.62 -9.97 0.47
N LYS A 38 -13.12 -10.93 -0.31
CA LYS A 38 -11.77 -10.85 -0.87
C LYS A 38 -11.64 -9.69 -1.86
N LYS A 39 -12.63 -9.48 -2.73
CA LYS A 39 -12.63 -8.35 -3.67
C LYS A 39 -12.69 -7.01 -2.96
N PHE A 40 -13.55 -6.90 -1.95
CA PHE A 40 -13.63 -5.72 -1.08
C PHE A 40 -12.30 -5.46 -0.36
N ASP A 41 -11.71 -6.49 0.27
CA ASP A 41 -10.43 -6.40 0.96
C ASP A 41 -9.33 -5.87 0.03
N VAL A 42 -9.26 -6.38 -1.20
CA VAL A 42 -8.30 -5.91 -2.20
C VAL A 42 -8.62 -4.47 -2.61
N ALA A 43 -9.86 -4.17 -2.96
CA ALA A 43 -10.26 -2.83 -3.39
C ALA A 43 -9.93 -1.76 -2.34
N ILE A 44 -10.26 -1.98 -1.07
CA ILE A 44 -9.97 -1.00 0.00
C ILE A 44 -8.50 -0.97 0.39
N SER A 45 -7.86 -2.14 0.54
CA SER A 45 -6.44 -2.19 0.94
C SER A 45 -5.51 -1.61 -0.13
N GLU A 46 -5.95 -1.61 -1.39
CA GLU A 46 -5.17 -1.18 -2.54
C GLU A 46 -5.62 0.20 -3.09
N PHE A 47 -6.80 0.72 -2.69
CA PHE A 47 -7.28 2.07 -3.01
C PHE A 47 -6.34 3.16 -2.48
N SER A 48 -5.92 3.06 -1.22
CA SER A 48 -4.99 4.03 -0.61
C SER A 48 -3.65 4.11 -1.35
N TRP A 49 -3.37 3.13 -2.20
CA TRP A 49 -2.18 2.96 -3.01
C TRP A 49 -2.39 3.26 -4.50
N GLU A 50 -3.59 3.71 -4.90
CA GLU A 50 -3.99 3.96 -6.30
C GLU A 50 -3.79 2.76 -7.24
N GLN A 51 -3.90 1.55 -6.71
CA GLN A 51 -3.62 0.31 -7.45
C GLN A 51 -4.81 -0.24 -8.23
N VAL A 52 -6.01 0.13 -7.80
CA VAL A 52 -7.27 -0.37 -8.33
C VAL A 52 -8.01 0.83 -8.90
N PRO A 53 -8.54 0.74 -10.13
CA PRO A 53 -9.37 1.79 -10.69
C PRO A 53 -10.52 2.16 -9.75
N LEU A 54 -10.88 3.44 -9.70
CA LEU A 54 -11.99 3.90 -8.85
C LEU A 54 -13.30 3.19 -9.19
N ALA A 55 -13.54 2.90 -10.47
CA ALA A 55 -14.74 2.16 -10.91
C ALA A 55 -14.81 0.75 -10.33
N ASP A 56 -13.69 0.02 -10.32
CA ASP A 56 -13.60 -1.31 -9.73
C ASP A 56 -13.77 -1.26 -8.21
N THR A 57 -13.21 -0.22 -7.58
CA THR A 57 -13.36 0.05 -6.15
C THR A 57 -14.83 0.34 -5.78
N GLN A 58 -15.49 1.21 -6.54
CA GLN A 58 -16.90 1.58 -6.37
C GLN A 58 -17.83 0.36 -6.51
N LYS A 59 -17.56 -0.49 -7.51
CA LYS A 59 -18.30 -1.74 -7.73
C LYS A 59 -18.11 -2.74 -6.59
N ALA A 60 -16.86 -3.02 -6.20
CA ALA A 60 -16.57 -3.97 -5.12
C ALA A 60 -17.18 -3.52 -3.79
N LEU A 61 -17.16 -2.21 -3.52
CA LEU A 61 -17.74 -1.62 -2.33
C LEU A 61 -19.26 -1.69 -2.33
N ALA A 62 -19.91 -1.41 -3.46
CA ALA A 62 -21.36 -1.54 -3.61
C ALA A 62 -21.83 -2.99 -3.39
N GLU A 63 -21.15 -3.97 -3.99
CA GLU A 63 -21.43 -5.40 -3.81
C GLU A 63 -21.30 -5.80 -2.33
N ALA A 64 -20.22 -5.35 -1.67
CA ALA A 64 -19.98 -5.64 -0.26
C ALA A 64 -21.04 -5.02 0.67
N ILE A 65 -21.37 -3.75 0.47
CA ILE A 65 -22.38 -3.04 1.29
C ILE A 65 -23.76 -3.68 1.11
N HIS A 66 -24.12 -4.05 -0.12
CA HIS A 66 -25.37 -4.74 -0.40
C HIS A 66 -25.45 -6.09 0.35
N LEU A 67 -24.38 -6.88 0.31
CA LEU A 67 -24.30 -8.16 1.02
C LEU A 67 -24.29 -8.00 2.55
N ALA A 68 -23.61 -6.98 3.06
CA ALA A 68 -23.61 -6.64 4.47
C ALA A 68 -24.98 -6.13 4.94
N ASN A 69 -25.83 -5.65 4.02
CA ASN A 69 -27.16 -5.08 4.30
C ASN A 69 -27.13 -4.21 5.57
N ASP A 70 -26.21 -3.24 5.60
CA ASP A 70 -25.91 -2.43 6.76
C ASP A 70 -25.98 -0.94 6.40
N SER A 71 -26.99 -0.25 6.94
CA SER A 71 -27.25 1.15 6.65
C SER A 71 -26.13 2.08 7.12
N LYS A 72 -25.33 1.69 8.12
CA LYS A 72 -24.20 2.51 8.59
C LYS A 72 -23.18 2.68 7.47
N PHE A 73 -22.78 1.59 6.82
CA PHE A 73 -21.77 1.62 5.77
C PHE A 73 -22.32 2.17 4.45
N SER A 74 -23.60 1.92 4.14
CA SER A 74 -24.27 2.62 3.04
C SER A 74 -24.17 4.14 3.18
N ASN A 75 -24.43 4.67 4.37
CA ASN A 75 -24.38 6.11 4.63
C ASN A 75 -22.94 6.66 4.61
N ILE A 76 -21.97 5.91 5.14
CA ILE A 76 -20.55 6.34 5.16
C ILE A 76 -20.01 6.50 3.74
N TYR A 77 -20.35 5.58 2.83
CA TYR A 77 -19.79 5.55 1.48
C TYR A 77 -20.72 6.15 0.40
N GLU A 78 -21.90 6.65 0.77
CA GLU A 78 -22.93 7.13 -0.17
C GLU A 78 -22.40 8.10 -1.22
N GLU A 79 -21.60 9.09 -0.79
CA GLU A 79 -21.05 10.10 -1.69
C GLU A 79 -20.12 9.49 -2.74
N PHE A 80 -19.27 8.53 -2.34
CA PHE A 80 -18.38 7.83 -3.26
C PHE A 80 -19.15 6.86 -4.18
N LEU A 81 -20.12 6.12 -3.64
CA LEU A 81 -20.89 5.13 -4.40
C LEU A 81 -21.75 5.76 -5.50
N ASN A 82 -22.13 7.03 -5.36
CA ASN A 82 -22.93 7.75 -6.35
C ASN A 82 -22.11 8.74 -7.18
N ALA A 83 -20.80 8.83 -6.96
CA ALA A 83 -19.96 9.75 -7.71
C ALA A 83 -19.82 9.31 -9.18
N PRO A 84 -19.97 10.23 -10.15
CA PRO A 84 -19.62 9.94 -11.54
C PRO A 84 -18.11 9.76 -11.69
N LEU A 85 -17.69 8.98 -12.69
CA LEU A 85 -16.29 8.70 -13.00
C LEU A 85 -15.95 8.97 -14.49
N SER A 86 -16.70 9.85 -15.15
CA SER A 86 -16.57 10.11 -16.60
C SER A 86 -15.43 11.07 -16.96
N SER A 87 -14.79 11.71 -15.99
CA SER A 87 -13.72 12.69 -16.21
C SER A 87 -12.75 12.74 -15.04
N GLU A 88 -11.52 13.21 -15.28
CA GLU A 88 -10.48 13.35 -14.25
C GLU A 88 -10.95 14.18 -13.04
N LYS A 89 -11.71 15.26 -13.27
CA LYS A 89 -12.25 16.11 -12.21
C LYS A 89 -13.33 15.41 -11.37
N GLU A 90 -14.04 14.46 -11.96
CA GLU A 90 -15.04 13.65 -11.26
C GLU A 90 -14.35 12.52 -10.49
N GLU A 91 -13.36 11.85 -11.09
CA GLU A 91 -12.50 10.87 -10.41
C GLU A 91 -11.78 11.45 -9.20
N ALA A 92 -11.23 12.67 -9.31
CA ALA A 92 -10.61 13.37 -8.18
C ALA A 92 -11.60 13.58 -7.02
N ARG A 93 -12.84 13.99 -7.32
CA ARG A 93 -13.89 14.18 -6.30
C ARG A 93 -14.34 12.86 -5.68
N ALA A 94 -14.48 11.80 -6.48
CA ALA A 94 -14.81 10.46 -5.99
C ALA A 94 -13.71 9.94 -5.04
N ARG A 95 -12.44 10.11 -5.42
CA ARG A 95 -11.28 9.77 -4.59
C ARG A 95 -11.29 10.53 -3.27
N ASP A 96 -11.53 11.84 -3.30
CA ASP A 96 -11.63 12.65 -2.09
C ASP A 96 -12.78 12.19 -1.17
N ALA A 97 -13.94 11.83 -1.74
CA ALA A 97 -15.06 11.30 -0.98
C ALA A 97 -14.70 9.98 -0.28
N LEU A 98 -14.03 9.06 -0.99
CA LEU A 98 -13.57 7.80 -0.41
C LEU A 98 -12.49 8.01 0.66
N CYS A 99 -11.55 8.95 0.44
CA CYS A 99 -10.56 9.35 1.43
C CYS A 99 -11.23 9.85 2.72
N ARG A 100 -12.22 10.74 2.61
CA ARG A 100 -12.99 11.23 3.78
C ARG A 100 -13.74 10.13 4.50
N ALA A 101 -14.38 9.22 3.76
CA ALA A 101 -15.08 8.08 4.35
C ALA A 101 -14.14 7.19 5.18
N HIS A 102 -12.88 7.08 4.75
CA HIS A 102 -11.82 6.36 5.44
C HIS A 102 -11.05 7.17 6.48
N GLY A 103 -11.38 8.45 6.68
CA GLY A 103 -10.66 9.34 7.59
C GLY A 103 -9.22 9.67 7.16
N ILE A 104 -8.88 9.45 5.89
CA ILE A 104 -7.56 9.75 5.32
C ILE A 104 -7.59 11.05 4.51
N SER A 105 -6.47 11.77 4.44
CA SER A 105 -6.39 13.06 3.76
C SER A 105 -6.21 12.96 2.24
N THR A 106 -5.56 11.89 1.76
CA THR A 106 -5.28 11.66 0.34
C THR A 106 -4.90 10.19 0.11
N THR A 107 -4.94 9.73 -1.12
CA THR A 107 -4.26 8.51 -1.55
C THR A 107 -2.76 8.78 -1.73
N SER A 108 -1.96 7.72 -1.63
CA SER A 108 -0.55 7.74 -2.01
C SER A 108 -0.39 6.90 -3.26
N TYR A 109 0.20 7.46 -4.30
CA TYR A 109 0.62 6.63 -5.43
C TYR A 109 1.69 5.66 -4.97
N ARG A 110 1.38 4.36 -5.02
CA ARG A 110 2.38 3.30 -4.91
C ARG A 110 2.58 2.79 -6.34
N PRO A 111 3.78 2.82 -6.93
CA PRO A 111 4.05 1.93 -8.04
C PRO A 111 3.91 0.49 -7.50
N ARG A 112 3.28 -0.40 -8.27
CA ARG A 112 2.67 -1.66 -7.83
C ARG A 112 3.40 -2.52 -6.80
N LYS A 113 2.66 -3.43 -6.16
CA LYS A 113 3.22 -4.68 -5.60
C LYS A 113 3.74 -5.57 -6.73
N ASP A 114 4.91 -5.26 -7.29
CA ASP A 114 5.71 -6.31 -7.90
C ASP A 114 6.06 -7.31 -6.80
N TRP A 115 5.84 -8.60 -7.04
CA TRP A 115 6.10 -9.61 -6.01
C TRP A 115 7.58 -9.52 -5.56
N GLU A 116 8.45 -9.11 -6.48
CA GLU A 116 9.87 -8.80 -6.25
C GLU A 116 10.08 -7.69 -5.20
N LEU A 117 9.31 -6.59 -5.24
CA LEU A 117 9.37 -5.54 -4.20
C LEU A 117 8.93 -6.07 -2.84
N VAL A 118 7.98 -7.02 -2.82
CA VAL A 118 7.49 -7.64 -1.58
C VAL A 118 8.56 -8.53 -0.94
N ARG A 119 9.40 -9.24 -1.71
CA ARG A 119 10.53 -10.01 -1.12
C ARG A 119 11.77 -9.18 -0.87
N ALA A 120 11.97 -8.09 -1.60
CA ALA A 120 13.18 -7.28 -1.48
C ALA A 120 13.36 -6.71 -0.06
N ALA A 121 12.33 -6.10 0.53
CA ALA A 121 12.45 -5.49 1.85
C ALA A 121 12.81 -6.50 2.98
N PRO A 122 12.13 -7.66 3.13
CA PRO A 122 12.56 -8.70 4.07
C PRO A 122 13.96 -9.25 3.78
N PHE A 123 14.32 -9.40 2.51
CA PHE A 123 15.66 -9.88 2.13
C PHE A 123 16.75 -8.89 2.57
N ILE A 124 16.55 -7.59 2.32
CA ILE A 124 17.50 -6.54 2.72
C ILE A 124 17.64 -6.48 4.24
N ALA A 125 16.54 -6.57 4.98
CA ALA A 125 16.58 -6.63 6.44
C ALA A 125 17.37 -7.85 6.95
N LEU A 126 17.20 -9.01 6.32
CA LEU A 126 17.96 -10.22 6.64
C LEU A 126 19.46 -10.07 6.35
N GLN A 127 19.82 -9.44 5.22
CA GLN A 127 21.23 -9.12 4.93
C GLN A 127 21.80 -8.16 5.98
N ALA A 128 21.04 -7.15 6.37
CA ALA A 128 21.46 -6.17 7.38
C ALA A 128 21.71 -6.82 8.74
N ASP A 129 20.87 -7.78 9.16
CA ASP A 129 21.09 -8.57 10.37
C ASP A 129 22.44 -9.30 10.35
N SER A 130 22.87 -9.79 9.19
CA SER A 130 24.16 -10.47 9.06
C SER A 130 25.37 -9.54 9.18
N TYR A 131 25.22 -8.26 8.81
CA TYR A 131 26.29 -7.25 8.84
C TYR A 131 26.32 -6.43 10.14
N TRP A 132 25.17 -6.25 10.78
CA TRP A 132 25.00 -5.47 12.01
C TRP A 132 24.57 -6.35 13.18
N LYS A 133 25.19 -7.53 13.31
CA LYS A 133 24.88 -8.50 14.38
C LYS A 133 24.95 -7.89 15.79
N ASP A 134 25.87 -6.96 16.00
CA ASP A 134 26.08 -6.28 17.27
C ASP A 134 25.30 -4.95 17.39
N SER A 135 24.40 -4.66 16.43
CA SER A 135 23.60 -3.43 16.38
C SER A 135 22.16 -3.71 15.91
N PRO A 136 21.39 -4.53 16.65
CA PRO A 136 20.02 -4.90 16.30
C PRO A 136 19.08 -3.68 16.16
N GLU A 137 19.35 -2.59 16.85
CA GLU A 137 18.63 -1.32 16.71
C GLU A 137 18.77 -0.71 15.31
N LYS A 138 19.93 -0.87 14.66
CA LYS A 138 20.13 -0.43 13.26
C LYS A 138 19.36 -1.30 12.28
N VAL A 139 19.32 -2.61 12.53
CA VAL A 139 18.55 -3.58 11.73
C VAL A 139 17.06 -3.25 11.81
N LEU A 140 16.56 -3.00 13.01
CA LEU A 140 15.17 -2.59 13.24
C LEU A 140 14.86 -1.24 12.58
N LEU A 141 15.76 -0.26 12.70
CA LEU A 141 15.60 1.04 12.06
C LEU A 141 15.53 0.91 10.53
N LEU A 142 16.43 0.13 9.92
CA LEU A 142 16.40 -0.13 8.48
C LEU A 142 15.13 -0.87 8.05
N ALA A 143 14.73 -1.91 8.80
CA ALA A 143 13.53 -2.69 8.50
C ALA A 143 12.26 -1.82 8.61
N SER A 144 12.17 -0.99 9.64
CA SER A 144 11.11 0.02 9.76
C SER A 144 11.15 0.98 8.59
N SER A 145 12.33 1.44 8.15
CA SER A 145 12.44 2.34 7.01
C SER A 145 11.92 1.72 5.70
N LEU A 146 12.16 0.42 5.49
CA LEU A 146 11.67 -0.29 4.31
C LEU A 146 10.17 -0.62 4.37
N GLN A 147 9.58 -0.60 5.58
CA GLN A 147 8.15 -0.83 5.80
C GLN A 147 7.34 0.46 5.88
N ASP A 148 7.97 1.59 6.20
CA ASP A 148 7.27 2.85 6.40
C ASP A 148 6.82 3.43 5.06
N LYS A 149 5.50 3.44 4.86
CA LYS A 149 4.91 3.45 3.52
C LYS A 149 4.79 4.84 2.91
N GLY A 150 5.38 5.85 3.54
CA GLY A 150 5.29 7.22 3.10
C GLY A 150 6.64 7.92 3.09
N ASP A 151 7.25 8.10 4.26
CA ASP A 151 8.36 9.03 4.42
C ASP A 151 9.66 8.54 3.76
N ASN A 152 9.86 7.22 3.64
CA ASN A 152 11.03 6.64 2.97
C ASN A 152 10.94 6.60 1.45
N TYR A 153 9.79 6.96 0.88
CA TYR A 153 9.66 7.17 -0.56
C TYR A 153 9.85 8.62 -0.97
N ALA A 154 9.79 9.56 -0.02
CA ALA A 154 10.30 10.90 -0.24
C ALA A 154 11.83 10.86 -0.40
N GLU A 155 12.37 11.77 -1.21
CA GLU A 155 13.82 11.88 -1.45
C GLU A 155 14.62 11.98 -0.14
N SER A 156 14.06 12.66 0.86
CA SER A 156 14.63 12.77 2.21
C SER A 156 14.71 11.45 2.96
N GLY A 157 13.67 10.61 2.92
CA GLY A 157 13.70 9.31 3.59
C GLY A 157 14.52 8.26 2.83
N ARG A 158 14.56 8.33 1.50
CA ARG A 158 15.51 7.54 0.70
C ARG A 158 16.95 7.88 1.07
N ALA A 159 17.29 9.17 1.15
CA ALA A 159 18.61 9.63 1.55
C ALA A 159 19.00 9.13 2.95
N ARG A 160 18.10 9.25 3.95
CA ARG A 160 18.34 8.72 5.31
C ARG A 160 18.56 7.20 5.32
N THR A 161 17.76 6.46 4.55
CA THR A 161 17.87 4.99 4.47
C THR A 161 19.18 4.57 3.79
N MET A 162 19.59 5.29 2.75
CA MET A 162 20.88 5.09 2.07
C MET A 162 22.07 5.44 2.98
N GLU A 163 21.99 6.52 3.75
CA GLU A 163 23.02 6.91 4.72
C GLU A 163 23.18 5.87 5.83
N LEU A 164 22.06 5.36 6.35
CA LEU A 164 22.08 4.26 7.33
C LEU A 164 22.78 3.03 6.76
N ALA A 165 22.45 2.61 5.54
CA ALA A 165 23.10 1.49 4.87
C ALA A 165 24.56 1.74 4.51
N ALA A 166 24.94 2.97 4.19
CA ALA A 166 26.33 3.34 3.92
C ALA A 166 27.24 3.23 5.15
N SER A 167 26.66 3.13 6.36
CA SER A 167 27.41 2.81 7.57
C SER A 167 27.89 1.35 7.64
N GLU A 168 27.45 0.51 6.70
CA GLU A 168 27.93 -0.86 6.52
C GLU A 168 29.21 -0.88 5.66
N SER A 169 30.22 -1.63 6.08
CA SER A 169 31.59 -1.55 5.54
C SER A 169 31.80 -2.22 4.17
N THR A 170 30.95 -3.16 3.77
CA THR A 170 31.05 -3.89 2.50
C THR A 170 30.34 -3.18 1.35
N GLY A 171 29.49 -2.18 1.64
CA GLY A 171 28.68 -1.46 0.66
C GLY A 171 27.51 -2.29 0.11
N ARG A 172 27.32 -3.52 0.60
CA ARG A 172 26.37 -4.46 0.01
C ARG A 172 24.93 -4.06 0.27
N LEU A 173 24.66 -3.46 1.43
CA LEU A 173 23.33 -2.92 1.75
C LEU A 173 22.97 -1.73 0.85
N THR A 174 23.95 -0.87 0.55
CA THR A 174 23.76 0.26 -0.36
C THR A 174 23.43 -0.20 -1.78
N GLU A 175 24.09 -1.25 -2.29
CA GLU A 175 23.77 -1.85 -3.59
C GLU A 175 22.35 -2.41 -3.63
N LEU A 176 21.96 -3.18 -2.61
CA LEU A 176 20.62 -3.79 -2.56
C LEU A 176 19.51 -2.75 -2.44
N LEU A 177 19.72 -1.68 -1.66
CA LEU A 177 18.78 -0.56 -1.57
C LEU A 177 18.68 0.20 -2.89
N SER A 178 19.79 0.37 -3.60
CA SER A 178 19.78 1.04 -4.91
C SER A 178 18.92 0.25 -5.91
N GLN A 179 19.10 -1.08 -5.96
CA GLN A 179 18.27 -1.96 -6.78
C GLN A 179 16.80 -1.96 -6.34
N TYR A 180 16.54 -1.89 -5.03
CA TYR A 180 15.18 -1.80 -4.48
C TYR A 180 14.48 -0.51 -4.92
N PHE A 181 15.16 0.64 -4.86
CA PHE A 181 14.59 1.92 -5.31
C PHE A 181 14.46 1.99 -6.83
N GLU A 182 15.39 1.42 -7.59
CA GLU A 182 15.24 1.30 -9.05
C GLU A 182 14.00 0.48 -9.41
N LEU A 183 13.82 -0.67 -8.75
CA LEU A 183 12.64 -1.51 -8.94
C LEU A 183 11.35 -0.78 -8.54
N TYR A 184 11.41 0.07 -7.51
CA TYR A 184 10.30 0.90 -7.09
C TYR A 184 9.95 1.98 -8.12
N ASP A 185 10.95 2.57 -8.78
CA ASP A 185 10.78 3.68 -9.73
C ASP A 185 10.40 3.22 -11.15
N GLN A 186 10.45 1.93 -11.44
CA GLN A 186 10.13 1.39 -12.76
C GLN A 186 8.65 1.59 -13.13
N SER A 187 8.44 2.05 -14.36
CA SER A 187 7.14 2.06 -15.01
C SER A 187 6.65 0.65 -15.35
N GLU A 188 5.35 0.49 -15.56
CA GLU A 188 4.75 -0.77 -16.00
C GLU A 188 5.37 -1.33 -17.28
N ALA A 189 5.68 -0.46 -18.25
CA ALA A 189 6.30 -0.85 -19.49
C ALA A 189 7.71 -1.43 -19.26
N GLU A 190 8.48 -0.83 -18.34
CA GLU A 190 9.81 -1.31 -17.97
C GLU A 190 9.75 -2.66 -17.25
N VAL A 191 8.78 -2.86 -16.37
CA VAL A 191 8.54 -4.15 -15.70
C VAL A 191 8.19 -5.24 -16.72
N GLN A 192 7.27 -4.98 -17.66
CA GLN A 192 6.92 -5.96 -18.69
C GLN A 192 8.11 -6.26 -19.61
N ALA A 193 8.87 -5.23 -20.02
CA ALA A 193 10.07 -5.41 -20.81
C ALA A 193 11.14 -6.22 -20.06
N ARG A 194 11.33 -5.96 -18.77
CA ARG A 194 12.26 -6.72 -17.89
C ARG A 194 11.86 -8.19 -17.80
N ARG A 195 10.57 -8.47 -17.58
CA ARG A 195 10.03 -9.85 -17.53
C ARG A 195 10.21 -10.58 -18.85
N ALA A 196 9.96 -9.90 -19.98
CA ALA A 196 10.21 -10.45 -21.30
C ALA A 196 11.70 -10.77 -21.55
N ARG A 197 12.61 -9.98 -20.94
CA ARG A 197 14.07 -10.22 -20.99
C ARG A 197 14.57 -11.27 -19.98
N GLY A 198 13.74 -11.70 -19.03
CA GLY A 198 14.14 -12.65 -17.98
C GLY A 198 15.15 -12.10 -16.97
N THR A 199 15.25 -10.77 -16.79
CA THR A 199 16.15 -10.17 -15.80
C THR A 199 15.63 -10.42 -14.38
N THR A 200 16.48 -10.93 -13.49
CA THR A 200 16.14 -11.26 -12.10
C THR A 200 16.99 -10.48 -11.11
N TYR A 201 16.38 -10.08 -9.99
CA TYR A 201 17.06 -9.47 -8.86
C TYR A 201 17.52 -10.53 -7.83
N PRO A 202 18.46 -10.23 -6.92
CA PRO A 202 19.04 -11.20 -5.98
C PRO A 202 18.05 -11.75 -4.92
N TRP A 203 16.85 -11.18 -4.82
CA TRP A 203 15.77 -11.65 -3.95
C TRP A 203 14.76 -12.58 -4.66
N ASN A 204 15.13 -13.09 -5.85
CA ASN A 204 14.34 -14.04 -6.63
C ASN A 204 14.65 -15.50 -6.33
#